data_AF-A0A357K3C2-F1
#
_entry.id   AF-A0A357K3C2-F1
#
_cell.length_a   1.000
_cell.length_b   1.000
_cell.length_c   1.000
_cell.angle_alpha   90.00
_cell.angle_beta   90.00
_cell.angle_gamma   90.00
#
_symmetry.space_group_name_H-M   'P 1'
#
loop_
_entity.id
_entity.type
_entity.pdbx_description
1 polymer ?
#
loop_
_entity_poly.entity_id
_entity_poly.type
_entity_poly.pdbx_seq_one_letter_code
_entity_poly.pdbx_strand_id
1 'polypeptide(L)' 'MAHLLLIDDEAPIRASLREILEYEGHKVAEAGTGMDGILAAT' A
#
# COMPACT_ATOMS: atom_id res chain seq x y z
N MET A 1 -7.01 0.26 -13.72
CA MET A 1 -5.62 0.14 -13.25
C MET A 1 -5.19 1.47 -12.65
N ALA A 2 -5.06 1.52 -11.32
CA ALA A 2 -4.59 2.70 -10.59
C ALA A 2 -3.31 2.38 -9.82
N HIS A 3 -2.59 3.43 -9.44
CA HIS A 3 -1.45 3.36 -8.53
C HIS A 3 -1.92 3.77 -7.14
N LEU A 4 -1.80 2.86 -6.18
CA LEU A 4 -2.34 3.01 -4.82
C LEU A 4 -1.18 3.01 -3.83
N LEU A 5 -1.27 3.85 -2.79
CA LEU A 5 -0.37 3.85 -1.65
C LEU A 5 -1.18 3.48 -0.40
N LEU A 6 -0.77 2.38 0.24
CA LEU A 6 -1.38 1.84 1.45
C LEU A 6 -0.54 2.23 2.67
N ILE A 7 -1.14 3.01 3.58
CA ILE A 7 -0.51 3.46 4.83
C ILE A 7 -1.30 2.89 5.99
N ASP A 8 -0.67 2.02 6.75
CA ASP A 8 -1.25 1.36 7.92
C ASP A 8 -0.07 0.86 8.79
N ASP A 9 -0.16 0.87 10.11
CA ASP A 9 0.93 0.43 10.98
C ASP A 9 1.00 -1.10 11.15
N GLU A 10 -0.08 -1.82 10.84
CA GLU A 10 -0.18 -3.27 10.97
C GLU A 10 0.25 -3.98 9.67
N ALA A 11 1.44 -4.59 9.69
CA ALA A 11 1.98 -5.31 8.53
C ALA A 11 1.06 -6.44 7.97
N PRO A 12 0.38 -7.25 8.79
CA PRO A 12 -0.53 -8.30 8.28
C PRO A 12 -1.73 -7.72 7.50
N ILE A 13 -2.24 -6.56 7.91
CA ILE A 13 -3.36 -5.88 7.25
C ILE A 13 -2.91 -5.36 5.87
N ARG A 14 -1.77 -4.66 5.82
CA ARG A 14 -1.21 -4.15 4.54
C ARG A 14 -0.98 -5.27 3.53
N ALA A 15 -0.37 -6.37 3.96
CA ALA A 15 -0.11 -7.51 3.07
C ALA A 15 -1.41 -8.09 2.49
N SER A 16 -2.43 -8.27 3.33
CA SER A 16 -3.74 -8.79 2.91
C SER A 16 -4.43 -7.86 1.91
N LEU A 17 -4.41 -6.54 2.16
CA LEU A 17 -5.03 -5.56 1.27
C LEU A 17 -4.26 -5.41 -0.05
N ARG A 18 -2.93 -5.45 -0.02
CA ARG A 18 -2.10 -5.45 -1.23
C ARG A 18 -2.46 -6.63 -2.11
N GLU A 19 -2.52 -7.84 -1.57
CA GLU A 19 -2.86 -9.05 -2.34
C GLU A 19 -4.22 -8.94 -3.03
N ILE A 20 -5.24 -8.43 -2.34
CA ILE A 20 -6.57 -8.21 -2.90
C ILE A 20 -6.52 -7.17 -4.03
N LEU A 21 -5.87 -6.02 -3.81
CA LEU A 21 -5.85 -4.92 -4.78
C LEU A 21 -4.99 -5.24 -6.01
N GLU A 22 -3.89 -5.97 -5.84
CA GLU A 22 -3.06 -6.47 -6.93
C GLU A 22 -3.79 -7.54 -7.74
N TYR A 23 -4.55 -8.43 -7.09
CA TYR A 23 -5.42 -9.39 -7.77
C TYR A 23 -6.47 -8.69 -8.66
N GLU A 24 -7.02 -7.56 -8.20
CA GLU A 24 -7.93 -6.70 -8.97
C GLU A 24 -7.22 -5.87 -10.08
N GLY A 25 -5.90 -6.04 -10.25
CA GLY A 25 -5.12 -5.41 -11.32
C GLY A 25 -4.65 -3.99 -11.01
N HIS A 26 -4.56 -3.60 -9.74
CA HIS A 26 -3.95 -2.34 -9.31
C HIS A 26 -2.45 -2.51 -9.04
N LYS A 27 -1.70 -1.41 -9.10
CA LYS A 27 -0.33 -1.36 -8.59
C LYS A 27 -0.35 -0.75 -7.20
N VAL A 28 0.25 -1.42 -6.24
CA VAL A 28 0.16 -1.04 -4.83
C VAL A 28 1.56 -0.85 -4.26
N ALA A 29 1.77 0.29 -3.60
CA ALA A 29 2.91 0.54 -2.73
C ALA A 29 2.44 0.50 -1.27
N GLU A 30 3.31 0.04 -0.37
CA GLU A 30 3.03 -0.03 1.07
C GLU A 30 3.93 0.91 1.85
N ALA A 31 3.39 1.46 2.94
CA ALA A 31 4.12 2.24 3.94
C ALA A 31 3.62 1.90 5.35
N GLY A 32 4.54 1.69 6.28
CA GLY A 32 4.21 1.38 7.69
C GLY A 32 3.95 2.62 8.54
N THR A 33 4.34 3.80 8.05
CA THR A 33 4.17 5.07 8.76
C THR A 33 3.78 6.17 7.78
N GLY A 34 3.23 7.27 8.32
CA GLY A 34 2.92 8.45 7.50
C GLY A 34 4.16 9.04 6.81
N MET A 35 5.33 9.01 7.47
CA MET A 35 6.57 9.51 6.87
C MET A 35 7.05 8.64 5.72
N ASP A 36 6.99 7.31 5.86
CA ASP A 36 7.30 6.38 4.77
C ASP A 36 6.34 6.59 3.60
N GLY A 37 5.06 6.87 3.89
CA GLY A 37 4.05 7.17 2.87
C GLY A 37 4.36 8.45 2.11
N ILE A 38 4.77 9.52 2.80
CA ILE A 38 5.22 10.75 2.14
C ILE A 38 6.42 10.49 1.24
N LEU A 39 7.43 9.76 1.73
CA LEU A 39 8.62 9.40 0.93
C LEU A 39 8.27 8.54 -0.29
N ALA A 40 7.30 7.64 -0.18
CA ALA A 40 6.86 6.79 -1.27
C ALA A 40 5.99 7.52 -2.32
N ALA A 41 5.37 8.65 -1.95
CA ALA A 41 4.49 9.44 -2.82
C ALA A 41 5.21 10.56 -3.60
N THR A 42 6.50 10.80 -3.31
CA THR A 42 7.30 11.88 -3.91
C THR A 42 8.20 11.34 -5.02
#